data_AF-A0A3Q3DN84-F1
#
_entry.id   AF-A0A3Q3DN84-F1
#
_cell.length_a   1.000
_cell.length_b   1.000
_cell.length_c   1.000
_cell.angle_alpha   90.00
_cell.angle_beta   90.00
_cell.angle_gamma   90.00
#
_symmetry.space_group_name_H-M   'P 1'
#
loop_
_entity.id
_entity.type
_entity.pdbx_description
1 polymer ?
#
loop_
_entity_poly.entity_id
_entity_poly.type
_entity_poly.pdbx_seq_one_letter_code
_entity_poly.pdbx_strand_id
1 'polypeptide(L)'
;MASTEDKPTNKTEASSWKDSFYNPRTGEVLGRTAGSWALILLFYLVFYCFLAGMFALTMWVMLLTLDENIPSTSPERDALTRLCLTRR
;
A
#
# COMPACT_ATOMS: atom_id res chain seq x y z
N MET A 1 3.66 -52.01 8.73
CA MET A 1 4.15 -50.85 9.50
C MET A 1 4.59 -49.80 8.50
N ALA A 2 4.06 -48.60 8.67
CA ALA A 2 4.26 -47.46 7.78
C ALA A 2 5.61 -46.80 8.03
N SER A 3 6.37 -46.58 6.96
CA SER A 3 7.36 -45.52 6.89
C SER A 3 7.05 -44.73 5.63
N THR A 4 6.62 -43.51 5.86
CA THR A 4 6.08 -42.55 4.92
C THR A 4 7.09 -42.21 3.81
N GLU A 5 6.58 -42.07 2.59
CA GLU A 5 7.23 -41.42 1.44
C GLU A 5 7.76 -40.02 1.83
N ASP A 6 9.08 -39.85 1.87
CA ASP A 6 9.70 -38.53 1.76
C ASP A 6 9.82 -38.15 0.29
N LYS A 7 8.79 -37.45 -0.18
CA LYS A 7 8.66 -36.81 -1.50
C LYS A 7 9.96 -36.07 -1.89
N PRO A 8 10.63 -36.40 -3.01
CA PRO A 8 11.75 -35.62 -3.52
C PRO A 8 11.21 -34.36 -4.23
N THR A 9 10.60 -33.46 -3.46
CA THR A 9 10.06 -32.21 -3.97
C THR A 9 11.19 -31.19 -4.13
N ASN A 10 11.58 -30.97 -5.39
CA ASN A 10 11.89 -29.66 -5.93
C ASN A 10 13.00 -28.86 -5.20
N LYS A 11 14.20 -29.43 -5.06
CA LYS A 11 15.38 -28.68 -4.54
C LYS A 11 16.41 -28.33 -5.62
N THR A 12 16.47 -29.09 -6.71
CA THR A 12 17.48 -28.91 -7.77
C THR A 12 17.15 -27.73 -8.70
N GLU A 13 15.88 -27.58 -9.10
CA GLU A 13 15.41 -26.47 -9.96
C GLU A 13 15.44 -25.11 -9.22
N ALA A 14 15.05 -25.12 -7.94
CA ALA A 14 15.06 -23.92 -7.11
C ALA A 14 16.47 -23.42 -6.82
N SER A 15 17.49 -24.30 -6.81
CA SER A 15 18.89 -23.90 -6.66
C SER A 15 19.36 -23.14 -7.90
N SER A 16 19.14 -23.67 -9.10
CA SER A 16 19.65 -23.05 -10.34
C SER A 16 19.08 -21.65 -10.60
N TRP A 17 17.79 -21.43 -10.35
CA TRP A 17 17.19 -20.09 -10.50
C TRP A 17 17.63 -19.10 -9.41
N LYS A 18 17.83 -19.57 -8.17
CA LYS A 18 18.27 -18.73 -7.05
C LYS A 18 19.77 -18.44 -7.09
N ASP A 19 20.59 -19.38 -7.53
CA ASP A 19 22.03 -19.24 -7.72
C ASP A 19 22.35 -18.29 -8.88
N SER A 20 21.49 -18.23 -9.91
CA SER A 20 21.59 -17.25 -11.01
C SER A 20 21.25 -15.82 -10.55
N PHE A 21 20.35 -15.69 -9.58
CA PHE A 21 19.92 -14.40 -9.03
C PHE A 21 20.76 -13.92 -7.83
N TYR A 22 21.29 -14.83 -7.02
CA TYR A 22 21.88 -14.52 -5.72
C TYR A 22 23.03 -15.47 -5.42
N ASN A 23 24.27 -14.97 -5.44
CA ASN A 23 25.42 -15.73 -4.96
C ASN A 23 25.57 -15.52 -3.44
N PRO A 24 25.24 -16.52 -2.58
CA PRO A 24 25.26 -16.36 -1.13
C PRO A 24 26.68 -16.15 -0.55
N ARG A 25 27.73 -16.36 -1.34
CA ARG A 25 29.13 -16.22 -0.91
C ARG A 25 29.69 -14.81 -1.11
N THR A 26 29.13 -14.03 -2.04
CA THR A 26 29.59 -12.66 -2.39
C THR A 26 28.48 -11.61 -2.32
N GLY A 27 27.21 -12.00 -2.20
CA GLY A 27 26.08 -11.06 -2.20
C GLY A 27 25.92 -10.34 -3.53
N GLU A 28 26.41 -10.91 -4.63
CA GLU A 28 26.25 -10.36 -5.97
C GLU A 28 24.91 -10.81 -6.54
N VAL A 29 24.08 -9.81 -6.90
CA VAL A 29 22.79 -10.02 -7.55
C VAL A 29 22.97 -9.63 -9.01
N LEU A 30 22.85 -10.59 -9.92
CA LEU A 30 22.85 -10.36 -11.37
C LEU A 30 24.03 -9.49 -11.88
N GLY A 31 25.24 -9.68 -11.34
CA GLY A 31 26.45 -9.00 -11.83
C GLY A 31 26.70 -7.59 -11.30
N ARG A 32 25.95 -7.13 -10.27
CA ARG A 32 26.30 -5.95 -9.47
C ARG A 32 26.27 -6.25 -7.97
N THR A 33 27.10 -5.56 -7.20
CA THR A 33 27.12 -5.64 -5.74
C THR A 33 25.73 -5.30 -5.17
N ALA A 34 25.24 -6.10 -4.21
CA ALA A 34 23.96 -5.86 -3.53
C ALA A 34 23.84 -4.45 -2.93
N GLY A 35 24.97 -3.80 -2.59
CA GLY A 35 24.99 -2.43 -2.10
C GLY A 35 24.41 -1.41 -3.07
N SER A 36 24.76 -1.48 -4.36
CA SER A 36 24.20 -0.52 -5.36
C SER A 36 22.73 -0.81 -5.66
N TRP A 37 22.35 -2.09 -5.65
CA TRP A 37 20.95 -2.51 -5.80
C TRP A 37 20.09 -2.00 -4.65
N ALA A 38 20.56 -2.17 -3.41
CA ALA A 38 19.90 -1.64 -2.23
C ALA A 38 19.81 -0.11 -2.27
N LEU A 39 20.86 0.58 -2.72
CA LEU A 39 20.85 2.04 -2.90
C LEU A 39 19.81 2.50 -3.94
N ILE A 40 19.70 1.82 -5.09
CA ILE A 40 18.71 2.15 -6.12
C ILE A 40 17.29 1.90 -5.58
N LEU A 41 17.06 0.78 -4.90
CA LEU A 41 15.75 0.45 -4.32
C LEU A 41 15.36 1.43 -3.20
N LEU A 42 16.29 1.77 -2.31
CA LEU A 42 16.05 2.72 -1.23
C LEU A 42 15.75 4.11 -1.79
N PHE A 43 16.52 4.55 -2.79
CA PHE A 43 16.28 5.81 -3.48
C PHE A 43 14.88 5.85 -4.12
N TYR A 44 14.50 4.79 -4.84
CA TYR A 44 13.18 4.68 -5.46
C TYR A 44 12.08 4.64 -4.40
N LEU A 45 12.25 3.91 -3.30
CA LEU A 45 11.26 3.81 -2.24
C LEU A 45 10.98 5.18 -1.61
N VAL A 46 12.03 5.93 -1.22
CA VAL A 46 11.87 7.27 -0.63
C VAL A 46 11.22 8.23 -1.63
N PHE A 47 11.67 8.21 -2.88
CA PHE A 47 11.13 9.07 -3.92
C PHE A 47 9.63 8.80 -4.19
N TYR A 48 9.25 7.52 -4.31
CA TYR A 48 7.86 7.13 -4.52
C TYR A 48 7.00 7.33 -3.28
N CYS A 49 7.52 7.14 -2.07
CA CYS A 49 6.80 7.49 -0.85
C CYS A 49 6.50 8.98 -0.77
N PHE A 50 7.46 9.85 -1.17
CA PHE A 50 7.22 11.28 -1.20
C PHE A 50 6.18 11.68 -2.25
N LEU A 51 6.29 11.13 -3.47
CA LEU A 51 5.30 11.32 -4.54
C LEU A 51 3.91 10.84 -4.12
N ALA A 52 3.81 9.63 -3.56
CA ALA A 52 2.56 9.04 -3.10
C ALA A 52 1.99 9.81 -1.91
N GLY A 53 2.83 10.31 -1.00
CA GLY A 53 2.42 11.14 0.14
C GLY A 53 1.85 12.48 -0.31
N MET A 54 2.55 13.19 -1.21
CA MET A 54 2.04 14.45 -1.79
C MET A 54 0.75 14.24 -2.57
N PHE A 55 0.64 13.13 -3.32
CA PHE A 55 -0.58 12.76 -4.04
C PHE A 55 -1.74 12.39 -3.12
N ALA A 56 -1.48 11.61 -2.07
CA ALA A 56 -2.48 11.25 -1.08
C ALA A 56 -2.92 12.48 -0.28
N LEU A 57 -2.02 13.43 -0.01
CA LEU A 57 -2.33 14.68 0.67
C LEU A 57 -3.29 15.55 -0.16
N THR A 58 -3.04 15.71 -1.47
CA THR A 58 -3.97 16.48 -2.32
C THR A 58 -5.33 15.79 -2.44
N MET A 59 -5.36 14.46 -2.54
CA MET A 59 -6.60 13.68 -2.47
C MET A 59 -7.31 13.83 -1.12
N TRP A 60 -6.58 13.82 -0.01
CA TRP A 60 -7.12 14.00 1.33
C TRP A 60 -7.75 15.39 1.51
N VAL A 61 -7.04 16.45 1.07
CA VAL A 61 -7.56 17.82 1.11
C VAL A 61 -8.84 17.95 0.29
N MET A 62 -8.91 17.31 -0.90
CA MET A 62 -10.13 17.28 -1.70
C MET A 62 -11.31 16.61 -0.96
N LEU A 63 -11.03 15.54 -0.20
CA LEU A 63 -12.04 14.86 0.61
C LEU A 63 -12.53 15.72 1.78
N LEU A 64 -11.66 16.52 2.40
CA LEU A 64 -12.07 17.48 3.44
C LEU A 64 -13.11 18.47 2.90
N THR A 65 -12.96 18.94 1.66
CA THR A 65 -13.93 19.85 1.03
C THR A 65 -15.25 19.18 0.66
N LEU A 66 -15.26 17.85 0.49
CA LEU A 66 -16.45 17.05 0.19
C LEU A 66 -17.24 16.68 1.45
N ASP A 67 -16.56 16.40 2.57
CA ASP A 67 -17.20 16.04 3.85
C ASP A 67 -18.03 17.21 4.43
N GLU A 68 -17.59 18.46 4.24
CA GLU A 68 -18.34 19.66 4.67
C GLU A 68 -19.64 19.91 3.87
N ASN A 69 -19.95 19.09 2.86
CA ASN A 69 -21.11 19.27 1.98
C ASN A 69 -22.21 18.20 2.13
N ILE A 70 -22.34 17.60 3.31
CA ILE A 70 -23.64 17.07 3.76
C ILE A 70 -24.27 18.12 4.66
N PRO A 71 -24.94 19.16 4.12
CA PRO A 71 -25.71 20.04 4.96
C PRO A 71 -26.88 19.21 5.52
N SER A 72 -26.81 18.87 6.81
CA SER A 72 -27.93 18.33 7.59
C SER A 72 -29.13 19.29 7.67
N THR A 73 -29.01 20.46 7.07
CA THR A 73 -30.04 21.47 6.86
C THR A 73 -30.89 21.09 5.65
N SER A 74 -31.58 19.95 5.73
CA SER A 74 -32.77 19.74 4.92
C SER A 74 -33.78 20.84 5.30
N PRO A 75 -34.14 21.78 4.39
CA PRO A 75 -35.01 22.91 4.71
C PRO A 75 -36.41 22.49 5.18
N GLU A 76 -36.78 21.22 4.98
CA GLU A 76 -38.04 20.64 5.44
C GLU A 76 -38.12 20.52 6.97
N ARG A 77 -36.98 20.31 7.66
CA ARG A 77 -36.92 20.16 9.12
C ARG A 77 -37.02 21.51 9.85
N ASP A 78 -36.49 22.57 9.25
CA ASP A 78 -36.56 23.93 9.80
C ASP A 78 -37.95 24.54 9.66
N ALA A 79 -38.65 24.22 8.56
CA ALA A 79 -40.04 24.64 8.37
C ALA A 79 -40.98 24.05 9.45
N LEU A 80 -40.82 22.76 9.78
CA LEU A 80 -41.63 22.11 10.82
C LEU A 80 -41.32 22.62 12.23
N THR A 81 -40.05 22.96 12.52
CA THR A 81 -39.66 23.55 13.81
C THR A 81 -40.22 24.96 13.97
N ARG A 82 -40.21 25.78 12.91
CA ARG A 82 -40.85 27.10 12.91
C ARG A 82 -42.37 27.03 12.95
N LEU A 83 -43.00 26.03 12.31
CA LEU A 83 -44.44 25.83 12.40
C LEU A 83 -44.89 25.35 13.79
N CYS A 84 -44.09 24.57 14.51
CA CYS A 84 -44.39 24.20 15.90
C CYS A 84 -44.20 25.36 16.89
N LEU A 85 -43.22 26.25 16.65
CA LEU A 85 -42.98 27.42 17.51
C LEU A 85 -43.95 28.59 17.24
N THR A 86 -44.40 28.77 15.99
CA THR A 86 -45.42 29.78 15.62
C THR A 86 -46.85 29.31 15.92
N ARG A 87 -47.05 28.02 16.19
CA ARG A 87 -48.35 27.43 16.57
C ARG A 87 -48.35 26.98 18.04
N ARG A 88 -47.85 27.83 18.93
CA ARG A 88 -48.10 27.74 20.37
C ARG A 88 -48.50 29.11 20.89
#